data_AF-A0A2W6A6I9-F1
#
_entry.id   AF-A0A2W6A6I9-F1
#
_cell.length_a   1.000
_cell.length_b   1.000
_cell.length_c   1.000
_cell.angle_alpha   90.00
_cell.angle_beta   90.00
_cell.angle_gamma   90.00
#
_symmetry.space_group_name_H-M   'P 1'
#
loop_
_entity.id
_entity.type
_entity.pdbx_description
1 polymer ?
#
loop_
_entity_poly.entity_id
_entity_poly.type
_entity_poly.pdbx_seq_one_letter_code
_entity_poly.pdbx_strand_id
1 'polypeptide(L)'
;MAWRASPAEAKQRDGHSRRAAMKSRVDDSVPVGILGYLHSVPIAWCSIAPRFTYRKLGGLKEASAHERIWSLACLFIKREFRGRGFTGQLIGAAVDHAAKRGANVIEAYPVDPESPSYRFMGFVNVFAAAGFRVVGAVGQRRHIVRLDISDPVKPEDR
;
A
#
# COMPACT_ATOMS: atom_id res chain seq x y z
N MET A 1 -2.06 -10.72 0.92
CA MET A 1 -3.06 -11.55 0.20
C MET A 1 -4.50 -11.21 0.55
N ALA A 2 -4.85 -10.87 1.81
CA ALA A 2 -6.25 -10.68 2.23
C ALA A 2 -7.08 -9.76 1.28
N TRP A 3 -6.47 -8.69 0.79
CA TRP A 3 -7.14 -7.72 -0.09
C TRP A 3 -7.05 -8.02 -1.59
N ARG A 4 -6.33 -9.08 -2.00
CA ARG A 4 -6.16 -9.46 -3.42
C ARG A 4 -6.80 -10.80 -3.78
N ALA A 5 -7.00 -11.66 -2.79
CA ALA A 5 -7.52 -13.01 -3.02
C ALA A 5 -8.99 -12.94 -3.46
N SER A 6 -9.32 -13.47 -4.65
CA SER A 6 -10.67 -13.67 -5.14
C SER A 6 -11.53 -14.45 -4.14
N PRO A 7 -12.87 -14.44 -4.26
CA PRO A 7 -13.72 -15.24 -3.39
C PRO A 7 -13.36 -16.74 -3.39
N ALA A 8 -12.90 -17.27 -4.53
CA ALA A 8 -12.44 -18.66 -4.63
C ALA A 8 -11.10 -18.88 -3.93
N GLU A 9 -10.12 -18.00 -4.17
CA GLU A 9 -8.80 -18.08 -3.51
C GLU A 9 -8.91 -17.89 -1.99
N ALA A 10 -9.85 -17.06 -1.52
CA ALA A 10 -10.08 -16.83 -0.09
C ALA A 10 -10.60 -18.08 0.65
N LYS A 11 -11.20 -19.05 -0.07
CA LYS A 11 -11.60 -20.35 0.50
C LYS A 11 -10.39 -21.27 0.70
N GLN A 12 -9.33 -21.08 -0.06
CA GLN A 12 -8.09 -21.86 0.04
C GLN A 12 -7.19 -21.27 1.12
N ARG A 13 -7.03 -21.98 2.23
CA ARG A 13 -6.32 -21.47 3.42
C ARG A 13 -4.87 -21.93 3.53
N ASP A 14 -4.40 -22.78 2.62
CA ASP A 14 -3.06 -23.31 2.67
C ASP A 14 -2.01 -22.30 2.13
N GLY A 15 -0.74 -22.52 2.48
CA GLY A 15 0.36 -21.65 2.08
C GLY A 15 0.78 -21.83 0.62
N HIS A 16 0.61 -23.02 0.06
CA HIS A 16 1.06 -23.35 -1.30
C HIS A 16 0.19 -22.63 -2.34
N SER A 17 -1.12 -22.75 -2.22
CA SER A 17 -2.09 -22.10 -3.11
C SER A 17 -1.95 -20.58 -3.10
N ARG A 18 -1.71 -19.99 -1.93
CA ARG A 18 -1.46 -18.53 -1.81
C ARG A 18 -0.18 -18.08 -2.51
N ARG A 19 0.87 -18.90 -2.50
CA ARG A 19 2.12 -18.61 -3.21
C ARG A 19 1.95 -18.75 -4.71
N ALA A 20 1.31 -19.83 -5.17
CA ALA A 20 1.00 -20.04 -6.58
C ALA A 20 0.16 -18.88 -7.16
N ALA A 21 -0.88 -18.47 -6.43
CA ALA A 21 -1.73 -17.33 -6.80
C ALA A 21 -0.96 -16.00 -6.89
N MET A 22 -0.03 -15.74 -5.97
CA MET A 22 0.84 -14.55 -6.05
C MET A 22 1.81 -14.66 -7.24
N LYS A 23 2.40 -15.84 -7.46
CA LYS A 23 3.33 -16.09 -8.56
C LYS A 23 2.66 -15.85 -9.91
N SER A 24 1.46 -16.40 -10.13
CA SER A 24 0.70 -16.18 -11.38
C SER A 24 0.53 -14.70 -11.67
N ARG A 25 0.13 -13.89 -10.67
CA ARG A 25 -0.02 -12.44 -10.85
C ARG A 25 1.29 -11.75 -11.27
N VAL A 26 2.41 -12.20 -10.71
CA VAL A 26 3.74 -11.67 -11.07
C VAL A 26 4.11 -12.09 -12.50
N ASP A 27 3.89 -13.36 -12.85
CA ASP A 27 4.13 -13.89 -14.21
C ASP A 27 3.27 -13.13 -15.24
N ASP A 28 2.03 -12.80 -14.89
CA ASP A 28 1.07 -12.03 -15.70
C ASP A 28 1.36 -10.51 -15.70
N SER A 29 2.49 -10.07 -15.11
CA SER A 29 2.89 -8.66 -15.02
C SER A 29 1.87 -7.76 -14.30
N VAL A 30 0.97 -8.32 -13.50
CA VAL A 30 0.05 -7.57 -12.67
C VAL A 30 0.84 -6.94 -11.51
N PRO A 31 0.82 -5.61 -11.33
CA PRO A 31 1.52 -4.98 -10.21
C PRO A 31 1.00 -5.52 -8.88
N VAL A 32 1.91 -6.05 -8.05
CA VAL A 32 1.55 -6.62 -6.73
C VAL A 32 2.17 -5.87 -5.56
N GLY A 33 3.24 -5.10 -5.80
CA GLY A 33 3.94 -4.34 -4.77
C GLY A 33 5.42 -4.20 -5.06
N ILE A 34 6.16 -3.76 -4.04
CA ILE A 34 7.61 -3.59 -4.06
C ILE A 34 8.26 -4.34 -2.89
N LEU A 35 9.50 -4.77 -3.11
CA LEU A 35 10.37 -5.35 -2.10
C LEU A 35 11.50 -4.36 -1.77
N GLY A 36 11.78 -4.20 -0.48
CA GLY A 36 12.94 -3.46 0.01
C GLY A 36 14.07 -4.41 0.34
N TYR A 37 15.24 -4.16 -0.23
CA TYR A 37 16.44 -4.96 -0.03
C TYR A 37 17.47 -4.17 0.78
N LEU A 38 18.16 -4.88 1.68
CA LEU A 38 19.42 -4.44 2.25
C LEU A 38 20.51 -5.34 1.67
N HIS A 39 21.34 -4.78 0.80
CA HIS A 39 22.21 -5.54 -0.11
C HIS A 39 21.39 -6.55 -0.93
N SER A 40 21.69 -7.85 -0.85
CA SER A 40 20.97 -8.92 -1.53
C SER A 40 19.84 -9.53 -0.70
N VAL A 41 19.58 -9.03 0.51
CA VAL A 41 18.60 -9.63 1.43
C VAL A 41 17.30 -8.83 1.42
N PRO A 42 16.15 -9.44 1.10
CA PRO A 42 14.86 -8.77 1.23
C PRO A 42 14.53 -8.58 2.72
N ILE A 43 14.28 -7.35 3.12
CA ILE A 43 13.96 -6.97 4.51
C ILE A 43 12.57 -6.33 4.67
N ALA A 44 11.99 -5.85 3.57
CA ALA A 44 10.74 -5.11 3.59
C ALA A 44 9.84 -5.47 2.40
N TRP A 45 8.54 -5.29 2.58
CA TRP A 45 7.52 -5.50 1.56
C TRP A 45 6.43 -4.44 1.67
N CYS A 46 6.03 -3.88 0.53
CA CYS A 46 4.88 -3.01 0.42
C CYS A 46 3.95 -3.49 -0.68
N SER A 47 2.71 -3.85 -0.33
CA SER A 47 1.68 -4.16 -1.31
C SER A 47 1.08 -2.85 -1.81
N ILE A 48 1.51 -2.42 -2.99
CA ILE A 48 1.00 -1.25 -3.71
C ILE A 48 0.68 -1.62 -5.17
N ALA A 49 -0.51 -1.25 -5.66
CA ALA A 49 -0.98 -1.53 -7.02
C ALA A 49 -2.20 -0.68 -7.39
N PRO A 50 -2.66 -0.68 -8.66
CA PRO A 50 -3.90 0.00 -9.02
C PRO A 50 -5.07 -0.47 -8.16
N ARG A 51 -5.90 0.47 -7.68
CA ARG A 51 -7.00 0.22 -6.72
C ARG A 51 -7.92 -0.92 -7.16
N PHE A 52 -8.22 -0.99 -8.46
CA PHE A 52 -9.11 -2.01 -9.04
C PHE A 52 -8.55 -3.44 -8.95
N THR A 53 -7.25 -3.62 -8.71
CA THR A 53 -6.62 -4.94 -8.53
C THR A 53 -6.87 -5.55 -7.15
N TYR A 54 -7.46 -4.76 -6.23
CA TYR A 54 -7.84 -5.21 -4.91
C TYR A 54 -9.34 -5.44 -4.82
N ARG A 55 -9.72 -6.39 -3.96
CA ARG A 55 -11.07 -6.43 -3.41
C ARG A 55 -11.31 -5.22 -2.53
N LYS A 56 -12.58 -4.94 -2.25
CA LYS A 56 -13.05 -3.78 -1.46
C LYS A 56 -12.22 -3.54 -0.19
N LEU A 57 -11.22 -2.68 -0.30
CA LEU A 57 -10.38 -2.21 0.81
C LEU A 57 -11.14 -1.27 1.73
N GLY A 58 -12.22 -0.66 1.22
CA GLY A 58 -12.79 0.58 1.71
C GLY A 58 -12.50 1.70 0.72
N GLY A 59 -12.85 2.94 1.08
CA GLY A 59 -12.60 4.10 0.26
C GLY A 59 -13.87 4.79 -0.25
N LEU A 60 -13.72 6.02 -0.71
CA LEU A 60 -14.80 6.77 -1.36
C LEU A 60 -15.28 5.98 -2.59
N LYS A 61 -16.61 5.86 -2.73
CA LYS A 61 -17.24 5.14 -3.84
C LYS A 61 -17.00 5.86 -5.17
N GLU A 62 -16.98 7.18 -5.11
CA GLU A 62 -16.80 8.04 -6.27
C GLU A 62 -15.31 8.39 -6.35
N ALA A 63 -14.65 7.82 -7.35
CA ALA A 63 -13.40 8.34 -7.86
C ALA A 63 -13.73 9.20 -9.08
N SER A 64 -13.07 10.34 -9.24
CA SER A 64 -13.26 11.11 -10.48
C SER A 64 -12.73 10.33 -11.67
N ALA A 65 -13.25 10.60 -12.87
CA ALA A 65 -12.78 9.94 -14.10
C ALA A 65 -11.27 10.18 -14.37
N HIS A 66 -10.67 11.20 -13.76
CA HIS A 66 -9.27 11.55 -13.90
C HIS A 66 -8.37 10.91 -12.83
N GLU A 67 -8.94 10.30 -11.79
CA GLU A 67 -8.16 9.68 -10.72
C GLU A 67 -7.65 8.28 -11.13
N ARG A 68 -6.34 8.18 -11.34
CA ARG A 68 -5.58 6.93 -11.48
C ARG A 68 -5.07 6.51 -10.11
N ILE A 69 -5.99 5.94 -9.32
CA ILE A 69 -5.72 5.61 -7.92
C ILE A 69 -4.91 4.31 -7.79
N TRP A 70 -3.81 4.40 -7.05
CA TRP A 70 -3.09 3.24 -6.54
C TRP A 70 -3.32 3.09 -5.04
N SER A 71 -3.55 1.85 -4.59
CA SER A 71 -3.79 1.56 -3.19
C SER A 71 -2.56 0.94 -2.53
N LEU A 72 -2.13 1.50 -1.41
CA LEU A 72 -1.14 0.92 -0.50
C LEU A 72 -1.86 0.11 0.57
N ALA A 73 -1.89 -1.21 0.40
CA ALA A 73 -2.74 -2.12 1.18
C ALA A 73 -2.05 -2.72 2.41
N CYS A 74 -0.74 -2.91 2.40
CA CYS A 74 0.01 -3.38 3.57
C CYS A 74 1.51 -3.11 3.46
N LEU A 75 2.14 -3.01 4.62
CA LEU A 75 3.57 -2.84 4.84
C LEU A 75 4.08 -3.98 5.73
N PHE A 76 5.31 -4.40 5.51
CA PHE A 76 6.02 -5.33 6.37
C PHE A 76 7.50 -4.96 6.40
N ILE A 77 8.08 -4.97 7.60
CA ILE A 77 9.53 -4.87 7.83
C ILE A 77 9.90 -5.99 8.81
N LYS A 78 10.96 -6.72 8.48
CA LYS A 78 11.60 -7.71 9.36
C LYS A 78 11.88 -7.10 10.73
N ARG A 79 11.63 -7.85 11.81
CA ARG A 79 11.53 -7.32 13.19
C ARG A 79 12.82 -6.61 13.62
N GLU A 80 13.96 -7.21 13.30
CA GLU A 80 15.31 -6.74 13.59
C GLU A 80 15.70 -5.44 12.85
N PHE A 81 14.90 -5.00 11.88
CA PHE A 81 15.10 -3.74 11.15
C PHE A 81 14.07 -2.66 11.53
N ARG A 82 13.11 -2.93 12.43
CA ARG A 82 12.10 -1.94 12.84
C ARG A 82 12.72 -0.84 13.71
N GLY A 83 12.04 0.31 13.80
CA GLY A 83 12.49 1.45 14.60
C GLY A 83 13.62 2.27 13.98
N ARG A 84 14.05 1.93 12.75
CA ARG A 84 15.18 2.57 12.05
C ARG A 84 14.77 3.48 10.88
N GLY A 85 13.51 3.91 10.85
CA GLY A 85 12.98 4.78 9.78
C GLY A 85 12.63 4.10 8.45
N PHE A 86 12.87 2.80 8.29
CA PHE A 86 12.60 2.09 7.01
C PHE A 86 11.13 2.12 6.57
N THR A 87 10.16 2.29 7.49
CA THR A 87 8.75 2.40 7.10
C THR A 87 8.49 3.63 6.24
N GLY A 88 9.05 4.79 6.61
CA GLY A 88 8.92 6.01 5.84
C GLY A 88 9.59 5.90 4.47
N GLN A 89 10.81 5.36 4.44
CA GLN A 89 11.53 5.10 3.17
C GLN A 89 10.75 4.16 2.25
N LEU A 90 10.16 3.11 2.80
CA LEU A 90 9.35 2.16 2.04
C LEU A 90 8.07 2.80 1.49
N ILE A 91 7.41 3.69 2.25
CA ILE A 91 6.25 4.44 1.77
C ILE A 91 6.65 5.38 0.63
N GLY A 92 7.73 6.15 0.78
CA GLY A 92 8.26 7.01 -0.28
C GLY A 92 8.55 6.23 -1.57
N ALA A 93 9.27 5.11 -1.45
CA ALA A 93 9.57 4.24 -2.60
C ALA A 93 8.29 3.65 -3.24
N ALA A 94 7.26 3.36 -2.45
CA ALA A 94 5.97 2.89 -2.95
C ALA A 94 5.24 3.98 -3.74
N VAL A 95 5.25 5.22 -3.23
CA VAL A 95 4.70 6.40 -3.92
C VAL A 95 5.42 6.61 -5.26
N ASP A 96 6.75 6.63 -5.25
CA ASP A 96 7.56 6.79 -6.47
C ASP A 96 7.28 5.69 -7.51
N HIS A 97 7.16 4.44 -7.04
CA HIS A 97 6.83 3.31 -7.90
C HIS A 97 5.46 3.47 -8.58
N ALA A 98 4.46 3.90 -7.82
CA ALA A 98 3.12 4.13 -8.35
C ALA A 98 3.09 5.32 -9.31
N ALA A 99 3.77 6.42 -8.97
CA ALA A 99 3.89 7.62 -9.83
C ALA A 99 4.53 7.29 -11.18
N LYS A 100 5.66 6.55 -11.19
CA LYS A 100 6.32 6.06 -12.41
C LYS A 100 5.42 5.17 -13.28
N ARG A 101 4.35 4.62 -12.70
CA ARG A 101 3.35 3.79 -13.40
C ARG A 101 2.05 4.55 -13.67
N GLY A 102 2.08 5.88 -13.59
CA GLY A 102 0.97 6.75 -13.97
C GLY A 102 -0.11 6.92 -12.90
N ALA A 103 0.15 6.51 -11.65
CA ALA A 103 -0.71 6.91 -10.55
C ALA A 103 -0.72 8.44 -10.43
N ASN A 104 -1.85 9.00 -10.04
CA ASN A 104 -1.95 10.43 -9.71
C ASN A 104 -2.52 10.68 -8.30
N VAL A 105 -3.00 9.61 -7.66
CA VAL A 105 -3.47 9.56 -6.28
C VAL A 105 -3.01 8.25 -5.65
N ILE A 106 -2.46 8.32 -4.44
CA ILE A 106 -2.18 7.15 -3.60
C ILE A 106 -3.19 7.10 -2.46
N GLU A 107 -3.93 6.00 -2.33
CA GLU A 107 -4.87 5.74 -1.24
C GLU A 107 -4.31 4.68 -0.28
N ALA A 108 -4.32 4.93 1.02
CA ALA A 108 -3.89 3.98 2.05
C ALA A 108 -4.92 3.88 3.17
N TYR A 109 -4.77 2.85 4.02
CA TYR A 109 -5.78 2.54 5.05
C TYR A 109 -5.17 2.29 6.44
N PRO A 110 -4.44 3.27 6.98
CA PRO A 110 -3.78 3.11 8.27
C PRO A 110 -4.77 3.04 9.44
N VAL A 111 -4.24 2.67 10.59
CA VAL A 111 -4.96 2.65 11.87
C VAL A 111 -4.31 3.56 12.89
N ASP A 112 -5.03 3.89 13.96
CA ASP A 112 -4.43 4.57 15.11
C ASP A 112 -3.40 3.65 15.82
N PRO A 113 -2.40 4.22 16.51
CA PRO A 113 -1.38 3.46 17.24
C PRO A 113 -1.94 2.43 18.23
N GLU A 114 -3.09 2.74 18.84
CA GLU A 114 -3.79 1.90 19.82
C GLU A 114 -4.66 0.80 19.19
N SER A 115 -4.75 0.75 17.85
CA SER A 115 -5.60 -0.24 17.21
C SER A 115 -5.08 -1.67 17.47
N PRO A 116 -5.96 -2.59 17.92
CA PRO A 116 -5.60 -3.98 18.18
C PRO A 116 -5.48 -4.81 16.90
N SER A 117 -5.84 -4.27 15.73
CA SER A 117 -5.92 -5.00 14.47
C SER A 117 -5.51 -4.13 13.28
N TYR A 118 -5.25 -4.75 12.12
CA TYR A 118 -4.85 -4.08 10.88
C TYR A 118 -3.57 -3.23 10.95
N ARG A 119 -2.74 -3.39 11.99
CA ARG A 119 -1.46 -2.68 12.15
C ARG A 119 -0.49 -2.86 10.97
N PHE A 120 -0.64 -3.95 10.21
CA PHE A 120 0.11 -4.19 8.97
C PHE A 120 -0.24 -3.19 7.85
N MET A 121 -1.34 -2.43 7.96
CA MET A 121 -1.69 -1.35 7.03
C MET A 121 -0.97 -0.04 7.36
N GLY A 122 -0.18 -0.02 8.44
CA GLY A 122 0.56 1.15 8.92
C GLY A 122 -0.27 2.05 9.85
N PHE A 123 0.37 3.11 10.33
CA PHE A 123 -0.21 4.02 11.33
C PHE A 123 -0.43 5.42 10.77
N VAL A 124 -1.51 6.08 11.21
CA VAL A 124 -1.93 7.38 10.68
C VAL A 124 -0.79 8.41 10.73
N ASN A 125 -0.07 8.48 11.84
CA ASN A 125 1.05 9.42 12.02
C ASN A 125 2.18 9.22 11.01
N VAL A 126 2.47 7.97 10.60
CA VAL A 126 3.51 7.68 9.60
C VAL A 126 3.09 8.15 8.21
N PHE A 127 1.81 7.98 7.85
CA PHE A 127 1.28 8.49 6.59
C PHE A 127 1.16 10.01 6.57
N ALA A 128 0.74 10.61 7.68
CA ALA A 128 0.70 12.07 7.83
C ALA A 128 2.09 12.70 7.65
N ALA A 129 3.13 12.09 8.24
CA ALA A 129 4.52 12.53 8.04
C ALA A 129 4.99 12.37 6.58
N ALA A 130 4.36 11.50 5.79
CA ALA A 130 4.60 11.33 4.36
C ALA A 130 3.67 12.20 3.47
N GLY A 131 2.94 13.16 4.05
CA GLY A 131 2.10 14.11 3.33
C GLY A 131 0.68 13.64 3.02
N PHE A 132 0.28 12.44 3.47
CA PHE A 132 -1.08 11.95 3.27
C PHE A 132 -2.08 12.70 4.16
N ARG A 133 -3.29 12.91 3.64
CA ARG A 133 -4.42 13.54 4.34
C ARG A 133 -5.54 12.55 4.57
N VAL A 134 -6.20 12.63 5.72
CA VAL A 134 -7.38 11.81 6.02
C VAL A 134 -8.56 12.31 5.18
N VAL A 135 -9.23 11.42 4.47
CA VAL A 135 -10.40 11.71 3.62
C VAL A 135 -11.64 10.91 4.02
N GLY A 136 -11.52 10.06 5.05
CA GLY A 136 -12.65 9.27 5.56
C GLY A 136 -12.18 8.12 6.44
N ALA A 137 -13.10 7.19 6.71
CA ALA A 137 -12.83 5.98 7.45
C ALA A 137 -13.58 4.77 6.85
N VAL A 138 -13.09 3.56 7.13
CA VAL A 138 -13.73 2.29 6.75
C VAL A 138 -13.82 1.34 7.96
N GLY A 139 -15.05 1.03 8.33
CA GLY A 139 -15.33 0.32 9.58
C GLY A 139 -14.96 1.19 10.79
N GLN A 140 -14.63 0.55 11.92
CA GLN A 140 -14.40 1.26 13.18
C GLN A 140 -12.94 1.66 13.44
N ARG A 141 -11.99 1.18 12.64
CA ARG A 141 -10.56 1.21 13.01
C ARG A 141 -9.60 1.74 11.95
N ARG A 142 -10.02 1.73 10.68
CA ARG A 142 -9.15 2.08 9.55
C ARG A 142 -9.57 3.43 9.01
N HIS A 143 -8.61 4.32 8.89
CA HIS A 143 -8.76 5.58 8.18
C HIS A 143 -8.61 5.34 6.69
N ILE A 144 -9.13 6.25 5.86
CA ILE A 144 -8.81 6.33 4.45
C ILE A 144 -7.97 7.59 4.31
N VAL A 145 -6.73 7.44 3.87
CA VAL A 145 -5.83 8.57 3.65
C VAL A 145 -5.42 8.64 2.19
N ARG A 146 -5.29 9.84 1.65
CA ARG A 146 -4.87 10.07 0.27
C ARG A 146 -3.66 11.00 0.19
N LEU A 147 -2.80 10.73 -0.78
CA LEU A 147 -1.74 11.63 -1.24
C LEU A 147 -1.97 11.90 -2.71
N ASP A 148 -2.22 13.16 -3.04
CA ASP A 148 -2.21 13.62 -4.43
C ASP A 148 -0.76 13.79 -4.87
N ILE A 149 -0.39 13.09 -5.94
CA ILE A 149 0.95 13.17 -6.55
C ILE A 149 0.92 13.95 -7.87
N SER A 150 -0.24 14.56 -8.15
CA SER A 150 -0.50 15.46 -9.26
C SER A 150 0.01 16.87 -8.94
N ASP A 151 1.30 16.99 -8.62
CA ASP A 151 2.09 18.21 -8.81
C ASP A 151 3.54 17.90 -8.41
N PRO A 152 4.50 17.88 -9.36
CA PRO A 152 5.88 18.09 -8.96
C PRO A 152 5.98 19.50 -8.41
N VAL A 153 6.33 19.64 -7.12
CA VAL A 153 7.02 20.85 -6.67
C VAL A 153 8.19 21.03 -7.64
N LYS A 154 8.18 22.13 -8.40
CA LYS A 154 9.28 22.49 -9.30
C LYS A 154 10.59 22.44 -8.50
N PRO A 155 11.63 21.74 -8.97
CA PRO A 155 12.91 21.72 -8.31
C PRO A 155 13.65 23.03 -8.61
N GLU A 156 13.28 24.13 -7.94
CA GLU A 156 14.00 25.41 -8.04
C GLU A 156 14.28 26.11 -6.70
N ASP A 157 13.89 25.55 -5.53
CA ASP A 157 14.18 26.16 -4.22
C ASP A 157 14.79 25.18 -3.19
N ARG A 158 15.98 24.63 -3.45
CA ARG A 158 16.83 24.09 -2.37
C ARG A 158 18.31 24.13 -2.66
#